data_AF-A0A218Z8N9-F1
#
_entry.id   AF-A0A218Z8N9-F1
#
_cell.length_a   1.000
_cell.length_b   1.000
_cell.length_c   1.000
_cell.angle_alpha   90.00
_cell.angle_beta   90.00
_cell.angle_gamma   90.00
#
_symmetry.space_group_name_H-M   'P 1'
#
loop_
_entity.id
_entity.type
_entity.pdbx_description
1 polymer ?
#
loop_
_entity_poly.entity_id
_entity_poly.type
_entity_poly.pdbx_seq_one_letter_code
_entity_poly.pdbx_strand_id
1 'polypeptide(L)'
;MSIACATMGIYSIYLATFNYLADAYHRYASSALAAQSFCRNMLGGIFPLVTVQMFSALTFQGAASLLGGLAALLTVVPWILVFYGPRIRGRSKFASEVK
;
A
#
# COMPACT_ATOMS: atom_id res chain seq x y z
N MET A 1 21.14 6.83 12.64
CA MET A 1 21.46 6.17 11.35
C MET A 1 20.27 5.34 10.83
N SER A 2 19.69 4.45 11.64
CA SER A 2 18.55 3.58 11.25
C SER A 2 17.32 4.31 10.71
N ILE A 3 16.93 5.43 11.34
CA ILE A 3 15.77 6.23 10.90
C ILE A 3 16.00 6.82 9.50
N ALA A 4 17.22 7.24 9.18
CA ALA A 4 17.54 7.81 7.87
C ALA A 4 17.40 6.76 6.75
N CYS A 5 17.91 5.54 6.98
CA CYS A 5 17.79 4.44 6.03
C CYS A 5 16.32 4.03 5.80
N ALA A 6 15.53 3.96 6.88
CA ALA A 6 14.11 3.65 6.79
C ALA A 6 13.35 4.71 5.98
N THR A 7 13.59 5.99 6.25
CA THR A 7 12.97 7.10 5.54
C THR A 7 13.37 7.10 4.05
N MET A 8 14.65 6.91 3.72
CA MET A 8 15.09 6.83 2.31
C MET A 8 14.38 5.70 1.54
N GLY A 9 14.24 4.52 2.15
CA GLY A 9 13.51 3.40 1.53
C GLY A 9 12.03 3.69 1.32
N ILE A 10 11.35 4.23 2.33
CA ILE A 10 9.93 4.59 2.27
C ILE A 10 9.69 5.65 1.19
N TYR A 11 10.53 6.69 1.11
CA TYR A 11 10.42 7.74 0.10
C TYR A 11 10.64 7.21 -1.32
N SER A 12 11.61 6.31 -1.51
CA SER A 12 11.87 5.69 -2.83
C SER A 12 10.65 4.89 -3.31
N ILE A 13 10.06 4.06 -2.45
CA ILE A 13 8.87 3.26 -2.77
C ILE A 13 7.67 4.18 -3.04
N TYR A 14 7.52 5.25 -2.25
CA TYR A 14 6.44 6.22 -2.43
C TYR A 14 6.53 6.91 -3.80
N LEU A 15 7.72 7.41 -4.17
CA LEU A 15 7.94 8.07 -5.45
C LEU A 15 7.74 7.10 -6.62
N ALA A 16 8.25 5.87 -6.53
CA ALA A 16 8.06 4.84 -7.55
C ALA A 16 6.58 4.51 -7.76
N THR A 17 5.82 4.36 -6.66
CA THR A 17 4.38 4.10 -6.71
C THR A 17 3.62 5.29 -7.28
N PHE A 18 3.96 6.51 -6.87
CA PHE A 18 3.34 7.74 -7.35
C PHE A 18 3.51 7.91 -8.86
N ASN A 19 4.73 7.69 -9.37
CA ASN A 19 5.04 7.77 -10.80
C ASN A 19 4.32 6.66 -11.58
N TYR A 20 4.33 5.42 -11.07
CA TYR A 20 3.62 4.29 -11.67
C TYR A 20 2.10 4.52 -11.76
N LEU A 21 1.47 5.05 -10.71
CA LEU A 21 0.05 5.39 -10.72
C LEU A 21 -0.26 6.52 -11.71
N ALA A 22 0.62 7.51 -11.85
CA ALA A 22 0.45 8.60 -12.80
C ALA A 22 0.50 8.11 -14.26
N ASP A 23 1.43 7.20 -14.58
CA ASP A 23 1.60 6.65 -15.93
C ASP A 23 0.56 5.57 -16.28
N ALA A 24 0.28 4.63 -15.37
CA ALA A 24 -0.63 3.52 -15.65
C ALA A 24 -2.12 3.91 -15.63
N TYR A 25 -2.49 4.97 -14.90
CA TYR A 25 -3.88 5.38 -14.66
C TYR A 25 -4.21 6.79 -15.15
N HIS A 26 -3.65 7.31 -16.24
CA HIS A 26 -3.87 8.70 -16.74
C HIS A 26 -5.27 9.33 -16.50
N ARG A 27 -6.39 8.63 -16.70
CA ARG A 27 -7.75 9.17 -16.44
C ARG A 27 -8.25 9.04 -14.99
N TYR A 28 -7.73 8.08 -14.22
CA TYR A 28 -8.08 7.84 -12.80
C TYR A 28 -6.89 8.06 -11.86
N ALA A 29 -5.83 8.74 -12.32
CA ALA A 29 -4.59 8.91 -11.58
C ALA A 29 -4.83 9.70 -10.28
N SER A 30 -5.63 10.76 -10.35
CA SER A 30 -6.03 11.55 -9.17
C SER A 30 -6.77 10.70 -8.13
N SER A 31 -7.70 9.85 -8.55
CA SER A 31 -8.45 8.95 -7.66
C SER A 31 -7.56 7.87 -7.06
N ALA A 32 -6.63 7.30 -7.84
CA ALA A 32 -5.68 6.29 -7.36
C ALA A 32 -4.70 6.88 -6.33
N LEU A 33 -4.20 8.10 -6.58
CA LEU A 33 -3.34 8.84 -5.65
C LEU A 33 -4.09 9.25 -4.37
N ALA A 34 -5.36 9.64 -4.49
CA ALA A 34 -6.22 9.93 -3.35
C ALA A 34 -6.49 8.66 -2.52
N ALA A 35 -6.79 7.52 -3.16
CA ALA A 35 -6.98 6.23 -2.49
C ALA A 35 -5.70 5.78 -1.77
N GLN A 36 -4.53 5.93 -2.41
CA GLN A 36 -3.23 5.64 -1.81
C GLN A 36 -2.98 6.49 -0.55
N SER A 37 -3.28 7.79 -0.63
CA SER A 37 -3.18 8.71 0.52
C SER A 37 -4.19 8.38 1.62
N PHE A 38 -5.41 8.01 1.25
CA PHE A 38 -6.47 7.61 2.18
C PHE A 38 -6.10 6.34 2.94
N CYS A 39 -5.69 5.28 2.23
CA CYS A 39 -5.23 4.04 2.86
C CYS A 39 -4.07 4.29 3.82
N ARG A 40 -3.11 5.15 3.46
CA ARG A 40 -1.99 5.52 4.35
C ARG A 40 -2.48 6.16 5.64
N ASN A 41 -3.36 7.15 5.56
CA ASN A 41 -3.88 7.85 6.75
C ASN A 41 -4.76 6.94 7.60
N MET A 42 -5.61 6.13 6.96
CA MET A 42 -6.48 5.19 7.64
C MET A 42 -5.68 4.11 8.37
N LEU A 43 -4.66 3.52 7.73
CA LEU A 43 -3.75 2.60 8.39
C LEU A 43 -2.99 3.31 9.53
N GLY A 44 -2.48 4.52 9.32
CA GLY A 44 -1.83 5.31 10.38
C GLY A 44 -2.72 5.56 11.61
N GLY A 45 -4.04 5.71 11.42
CA GLY A 45 -5.00 5.86 12.51
C GLY A 45 -5.43 4.54 13.17
N ILE A 46 -5.62 3.48 12.39
CA ILE A 46 -6.06 2.16 12.89
C ILE A 46 -4.92 1.41 13.58
N PHE A 47 -3.70 1.55 13.07
CA PHE A 47 -2.53 0.83 13.55
C PHE A 47 -2.32 0.97 15.06
N PRO A 48 -2.30 2.16 15.69
CA PRO A 48 -2.13 2.27 17.13
C PRO A 48 -3.24 1.55 17.91
N LEU A 49 -4.48 1.58 17.43
CA LEU A 49 -5.62 0.91 18.08
C LEU A 49 -5.43 -0.62 18.10
N VAL A 50 -4.95 -1.19 17.00
CA VAL A 50 -4.66 -2.63 16.86
C VAL A 50 -3.37 -3.00 17.61
N THR A 51 -2.36 -2.14 17.54
CA THR A 51 -1.03 -2.37 18.12
C THR A 51 -1.11 -2.51 19.64
N VAL A 52 -1.94 -1.71 20.32
CA VAL A 52 -2.14 -1.83 21.77
C VAL A 52 -2.65 -3.22 22.16
N GLN A 53 -3.65 -3.75 21.45
CA GLN A 53 -4.18 -5.09 21.72
C GLN A 53 -3.18 -6.19 21.36
N MET A 54 -2.43 -6.00 20.28
CA MET A 54 -1.44 -6.96 19.79
C MET A 54 -0.23 -7.06 20.72
N PHE A 55 0.19 -5.94 21.31
CA PHE A 55 1.26 -5.90 22.31
C PHE A 55 0.85 -6.56 23.63
N SER A 56 -0.41 -6.38 24.05
CA SER A 56 -0.94 -6.99 25.27
C SER A 56 -1.09 -8.52 25.15
N ALA A 57 -1.29 -9.05 23.95
CA ALA A 57 -1.50 -10.48 23.73
C ALA A 57 -0.22 -11.26 23.38
N LEU A 58 0.72 -10.67 22.64
CA LEU A 58 1.79 -11.44 21.97
C LEU A 58 3.24 -11.02 22.27
N THR A 59 3.46 -10.00 23.13
CA THR A 59 4.79 -9.47 23.47
C THR A 59 5.51 -8.80 22.26
N PHE A 60 6.45 -7.89 22.51
CA PHE A 60 7.10 -7.03 21.49
C PHE A 60 7.64 -7.80 20.27
N GLN A 61 8.26 -8.96 20.50
CA GLN A 61 8.94 -9.73 19.46
C GLN A 61 7.95 -10.49 18.55
N GLY A 62 6.84 -10.97 19.10
CA GLY A 62 5.77 -11.63 18.35
C GLY A 62 4.98 -10.63 17.50
N ALA A 63 4.63 -9.49 18.08
CA ALA A 63 3.97 -8.39 17.38
C ALA A 63 4.81 -7.88 16.19
N ALA A 64 6.10 -7.62 16.40
CA ALA A 64 7.00 -7.14 15.35
C ALA A 64 7.17 -8.15 14.21
N SER A 65 7.28 -9.45 14.52
CA SER A 65 7.45 -10.50 13.50
C SER A 65 6.19 -10.69 12.64
N LEU A 66 5.00 -10.61 13.24
CA LEU A 66 3.73 -10.65 12.50
C LEU A 66 3.55 -9.44 11.59
N LEU A 67 3.82 -8.24 12.11
CA LEU A 67 3.76 -7.00 11.32
C LEU A 67 4.76 -7.01 10.17
N GLY A 68 5.99 -7.48 10.43
CA GLY A 68 7.03 -7.65 9.41
C GLY A 68 6.64 -8.67 8.34
N GLY A 69 6.08 -9.81 8.73
CA GLY A 69 5.58 -10.83 7.80
C GLY A 69 4.41 -10.34 6.95
N LEU A 70 3.46 -9.63 7.56
CA LEU A 70 2.34 -9.03 6.84
C LEU A 70 2.81 -7.92 5.88
N ALA A 71 3.75 -7.09 6.29
CA ALA A 71 4.36 -6.07 5.43
C ALA A 71 5.08 -6.71 4.24
N ALA A 72 5.81 -7.81 4.46
CA ALA A 72 6.47 -8.56 3.39
C ALA A 72 5.45 -9.13 2.39
N LEU A 73 4.35 -9.73 2.87
CA LEU A 73 3.26 -10.21 2.02
C LEU A 73 2.61 -9.07 1.21
N LEU A 74 2.33 -7.94 1.86
CA LEU A 74 1.76 -6.76 1.20
C LEU A 74 2.70 -6.15 0.17
N THR A 75 4.01 -6.32 0.32
CA THR A 75 5.01 -5.88 -0.67
C THR A 75 4.92 -6.69 -1.97
N VAL A 76 4.40 -7.92 -1.93
CA VAL A 76 4.18 -8.77 -3.12
C VAL A 76 2.94 -8.30 -3.91
N VAL A 77 1.95 -7.70 -3.24
CA VAL A 77 0.69 -7.24 -3.85
C VAL A 77 0.88 -6.22 -4.99
N PRO A 78 1.69 -5.15 -4.88
CA PRO A 78 1.90 -4.21 -5.98
C PRO A 78 2.58 -4.88 -7.18
N TRP A 79 3.49 -5.82 -6.98
CA TRP A 79 4.08 -6.60 -8.09
C TRP A 79 3.03 -7.43 -8.82
N ILE A 80 2.14 -8.10 -8.08
CA ILE A 80 1.03 -8.86 -8.68
C ILE A 80 0.10 -7.92 -9.46
N LEU A 81 -0.25 -6.75 -8.91
CA LEU A 81 -1.12 -5.77 -9.58
C LEU A 81 -0.46 -5.13 -10.81
N VAL A 82 0.86 -4.96 -10.83
CA VAL A 82 1.62 -4.51 -12.01
C VAL A 82 1.54 -5.54 -13.13
N PHE A 83 1.72 -6.83 -12.82
CA PHE A 83 1.64 -7.92 -13.81
C PHE A 83 0.19 -8.29 -14.21
N TYR A 84 -0.78 -8.15 -13.31
CA TYR A 84 -2.20 -8.50 -13.55
C TYR A 84 -3.11 -7.29 -13.87
N GLY A 85 -2.58 -6.06 -13.88
CA GLY A 85 -3.29 -4.84 -14.27
C GLY A 85 -3.97 -4.91 -15.65
N PRO A 86 -3.36 -5.52 -16.69
CA PRO A 86 -4.03 -5.76 -17.97
C PRO A 86 -5.22 -6.73 -17.85
N ARG A 87 -5.14 -7.70 -16.92
CA ARG A 87 -6.13 -8.76 -16.73
C ARG A 87 -7.35 -8.29 -15.92
N ILE A 88 -7.17 -7.35 -14.99
CA ILE A 88 -8.27 -6.78 -14.18
C ILE A 88 -9.02 -5.68 -14.95
N ARG A 89 -8.33 -4.91 -15.81
CA ARG A 89 -8.99 -3.98 -16.76
C ARG A 89 -9.87 -4.70 -17.79
N GLY A 90 -9.62 -5.99 -18.05
CA GLY A 90 -10.43 -6.81 -18.94
C GLY A 90 -11.68 -7.44 -18.31
N ARG A 91 -11.88 -7.36 -16.98
CA ARG A 91 -12.89 -8.20 -16.28
C ARG A 91 -13.91 -7.48 -15.41
N SER A 92 -13.93 -6.15 -15.33
CA SER A 92 -15.00 -5.47 -14.58
C SER A 92 -15.58 -4.24 -15.28
N LYS A 93 -16.91 -4.21 -15.30
CA LYS A 93 -17.85 -3.36 -16.01
C LYS A 93 -17.87 -1.88 -15.54
N PHE A 94 -16.74 -1.26 -15.23
CA PHE A 94 -16.65 0.18 -14.93
C PHE A 94 -15.98 0.99 -16.05
N ALA A 95 -15.71 0.36 -17.20
CA ALA A 95 -15.24 1.01 -18.42
C ALA A 95 -16.36 1.21 -19.47
N SER A 96 -17.64 1.19 -19.05
CA SER A 96 -18.78 1.33 -19.97
C SER A 96 -19.63 2.58 -19.71
N GLU A 97 -19.10 3.60 -19.04
CA GLU A 97 -19.83 4.86 -18.87
C GLU A 97 -18.93 6.10 -18.82
N VAL A 98 -17.94 6.16 -19.70
CA VAL A 98 -17.49 7.48 -20.18
C VAL A 98 -17.22 7.36 -21.68
N LYS A 99 -18.32 7.29 -22.43
CA LYS A 99 -18.32 7.72 -23.83
C LYS A 99 -18.55 9.23 -23.85
#